data_AF-A0A8J7QGX5-F1
#
_entry.id   AF-A0A8J7QGX5-F1
#
_cell.length_a   1.000
_cell.length_b   1.000
_cell.length_c   1.000
_cell.angle_alpha   90.00
_cell.angle_beta   90.00
_cell.angle_gamma   90.00
#
_symmetry.space_group_name_H-M   'P 1'
#
loop_
_entity.id
_entity.type
_entity.pdbx_description
1 polymer ?
#
loop_
_entity_poly.entity_id
_entity_poly.type
_entity_poly.pdbx_seq_one_letter_code
_entity_poly.pdbx_strand_id
1 'polypeptide(L)'
;MESKRLLVKAYSIPHNLEVNELIEDYMRILNSILEDSWKNIEWKRNRKRLIPFLRKDKDFRKKLRDKNLRGWVYSKHYVDSAIKQAYSMLESWRKRYLHGRTGINRPELKRKFVRVKETLYSYRRCATKT
;
A
#
# COMPACT_ATOMS: atom_id res chain seq x y z
N MET A 1 -22.54 8.95 -22.50
CA MET A 1 -22.25 9.15 -21.06
C MET A 1 -20.83 9.71 -20.94
N GLU A 2 -20.72 11.04 -20.84
CA GLU A 2 -19.45 11.76 -20.74
C GLU A 2 -18.70 11.35 -19.46
N SER A 3 -17.50 10.80 -19.60
CA SER A 3 -16.61 10.55 -18.47
C SER A 3 -16.07 11.89 -17.94
N LYS A 4 -16.59 12.34 -16.79
CA LYS A 4 -16.10 13.53 -16.08
C LYS A 4 -14.59 13.36 -15.81
N ARG A 5 -13.74 14.12 -16.50
CA ARG A 5 -12.29 14.14 -16.26
C ARG A 5 -12.02 14.72 -14.87
N LEU A 6 -11.70 13.85 -13.91
CA LEU A 6 -11.26 14.26 -12.58
C LEU A 6 -9.87 14.89 -12.68
N LEU A 7 -9.80 16.21 -12.47
CA LEU A 7 -8.56 16.98 -12.46
C LEU A 7 -7.89 16.79 -11.08
N VAL A 8 -6.88 15.92 -11.01
CA VAL A 8 -6.11 15.67 -9.78
C VAL A 8 -4.96 16.68 -9.72
N LYS A 9 -4.99 17.59 -8.75
CA LYS A 9 -3.89 18.52 -8.48
C LYS A 9 -2.98 17.95 -7.39
N ALA A 10 -1.68 17.97 -7.60
CA ALA A 10 -0.67 17.62 -6.62
C ALA A 10 0.11 18.88 -6.22
N TYR A 11 0.39 19.03 -4.93
CA TYR A 11 1.10 20.17 -4.37
C TYR A 11 2.33 19.68 -3.62
N SER A 12 3.46 20.37 -3.78
CA SER A 12 4.64 20.19 -2.94
C SER A 12 4.58 21.20 -1.80
N ILE A 13 4.77 20.75 -0.57
CA ILE A 13 4.77 21.61 0.61
C ILE A 13 6.15 21.48 1.25
N PRO A 14 6.95 22.57 1.31
CA PRO A 14 8.21 22.53 2.04
C PRO A 14 7.92 22.32 3.52
N HIS A 15 8.67 21.43 4.16
CA HIS A 15 8.60 21.19 5.60
C HIS A 15 10.00 20.99 6.17
N ASN A 16 10.18 21.38 7.44
CA ASN A 16 11.40 21.10 8.20
C ASN A 16 11.23 19.89 9.16
N LEU A 17 10.18 19.08 8.95
CA LEU A 17 9.92 17.90 9.77
C LEU A 17 10.86 16.74 9.40
N GLU A 18 11.41 16.09 10.41
CA GLU A 18 12.15 14.84 10.26
C GLU A 18 11.16 13.67 10.14
N VAL A 19 10.94 13.21 8.91
CA VAL A 19 9.96 12.15 8.59
C VAL A 19 10.60 10.86 8.09
N ASN A 20 11.93 10.81 8.04
CA ASN A 20 12.67 9.70 7.45
C ASN A 20 12.42 8.41 8.22
N GLU A 21 12.48 8.43 9.56
CA GLU A 21 12.20 7.27 10.39
C GLU A 21 10.81 6.70 10.12
N LEU A 22 9.77 7.56 10.13
CA LEU A 22 8.40 7.15 9.82
C LEU A 22 8.28 6.52 8.43
N ILE A 23 8.96 7.11 7.43
CA ILE A 23 8.95 6.60 6.07
C ILE A 23 9.62 5.22 6.00
N GLU A 24 10.75 5.04 6.66
CA GLU A 24 11.49 3.77 6.66
C GLU A 24 10.72 2.68 7.39
N ASP A 25 10.16 3.02 8.54
CA ASP A 25 9.33 2.14 9.35
C ASP A 25 8.06 1.70 8.60
N TYR A 26 7.38 2.64 7.96
CA TYR A 26 6.24 2.33 7.10
C TYR A 26 6.62 1.45 5.91
N MET A 27 7.74 1.74 5.25
CA MET A 27 8.22 0.95 4.12
C MET A 27 8.60 -0.48 4.54
N ARG A 28 9.17 -0.65 5.74
CA ARG A 28 9.48 -1.95 6.33
C ARG A 28 8.21 -2.78 6.55
N ILE A 29 7.17 -2.18 7.14
CA ILE A 29 5.87 -2.86 7.31
C ILE A 29 5.22 -3.16 5.96
N LEU A 30 5.21 -2.21 5.03
CA LEU A 30 4.60 -2.40 3.72
C LEU A 30 5.27 -3.55 2.95
N ASN A 31 6.61 -3.61 2.96
CA ASN A 31 7.36 -4.73 2.38
C ASN A 31 7.08 -6.06 3.09
N SER A 32 7.04 -6.07 4.42
CA SER A 32 6.74 -7.27 5.21
C SER A 32 5.36 -7.84 4.86
N ILE A 33 4.34 -6.97 4.81
CA ILE A 33 2.97 -7.36 4.43
C ILE A 33 2.93 -7.86 2.99
N LEU A 34 3.64 -7.20 2.08
CA LEU A 34 3.69 -7.59 0.66
C LEU A 34 4.36 -8.96 0.51
N GLU A 35 5.45 -9.22 1.22
CA GLU A 35 6.13 -10.53 1.27
C GLU A 35 5.21 -11.62 1.82
N ASP A 36 4.61 -11.40 2.99
CA ASP A 36 3.71 -12.38 3.60
C ASP A 36 2.51 -12.67 2.70
N SER A 37 1.91 -11.63 2.12
CA SER A 37 0.79 -11.77 1.19
C SER A 37 1.19 -12.50 -0.08
N TRP A 38 2.40 -12.25 -0.60
CA TRP A 38 2.96 -12.92 -1.76
C TRP A 38 3.20 -14.41 -1.53
N LYS A 39 3.77 -14.78 -0.38
CA LYS A 39 4.00 -16.19 0.01
C LYS A 39 2.71 -16.99 0.15
N ASN A 40 1.61 -16.32 0.51
CA ASN A 40 0.30 -16.94 0.67
C ASN A 40 -0.55 -16.91 -0.63
N ILE A 41 0.04 -16.59 -1.78
CA ILE A 41 -0.66 -16.66 -3.07
C ILE A 41 -0.79 -18.13 -3.48
N GLU A 42 -2.02 -18.54 -3.70
CA GLU A 42 -2.30 -19.85 -4.30
C GLU A 42 -2.23 -19.75 -5.82
N TRP A 43 -1.52 -20.69 -6.44
CA TRP A 43 -1.40 -20.77 -7.88
C TRP A 43 -2.19 -21.97 -8.40
N LYS A 44 -3.25 -21.72 -9.17
CA LYS A 44 -4.01 -22.80 -9.81
C LYS A 44 -3.68 -22.85 -11.28
N ARG A 45 -3.40 -24.05 -11.79
CA ARG A 45 -3.15 -24.26 -13.21
C ARG A 45 -4.47 -24.27 -13.98
N ASN A 46 -4.58 -23.39 -14.97
CA ASN A 46 -5.65 -23.40 -15.95
C ASN A 46 -5.03 -23.63 -17.34
N ARG A 47 -5.22 -24.83 -17.88
CA ARG A 47 -4.61 -25.29 -19.14
C ARG A 47 -3.09 -25.08 -19.12
N LYS A 48 -2.59 -24.12 -19.90
CA LYS A 48 -1.17 -23.78 -20.05
C LYS A 48 -0.70 -22.64 -19.11
N ARG A 49 -1.57 -22.06 -18.28
CA ARG A 49 -1.27 -20.85 -17.50
C ARG A 49 -1.54 -21.04 -16.01
N LEU A 50 -0.67 -20.52 -15.16
CA LEU A 50 -0.91 -20.42 -13.72
C LEU A 50 -1.75 -19.17 -13.44
N ILE A 51 -2.78 -19.29 -12.62
CA ILE A 51 -3.64 -18.18 -12.20
C ILE A 51 -3.41 -17.92 -10.71
N PRO A 52 -2.96 -16.71 -10.31
CA PRO A 52 -2.77 -16.36 -8.92
C PRO A 52 -4.09 -16.00 -8.24
N PHE A 53 -4.32 -16.62 -7.08
CA PHE A 53 -5.42 -16.34 -6.17
C PHE A 53 -4.87 -15.65 -4.93
N LEU A 54 -5.26 -14.39 -4.76
CA LEU A 54 -4.87 -13.59 -3.60
C LEU A 54 -5.77 -13.94 -2.43
N ARG A 55 -5.19 -14.44 -1.34
CA ARG A 55 -5.90 -14.66 -0.08
C ARG A 55 -6.35 -13.32 0.52
N LYS A 56 -7.65 -13.16 0.76
CA LYS A 56 -8.25 -11.88 1.22
C LYS A 56 -9.13 -12.03 2.46
N ASP A 57 -9.04 -13.17 3.12
CA ASP A 57 -9.88 -13.52 4.26
C ASP A 57 -9.71 -12.51 5.40
N LYS A 58 -10.78 -12.28 6.16
CA LYS A 58 -10.77 -11.37 7.31
C LYS A 58 -9.72 -11.81 8.34
N ASP A 59 -9.63 -13.11 8.61
CA ASP A 59 -8.68 -13.66 9.57
C ASP A 59 -7.23 -13.49 9.12
N PHE A 60 -6.96 -13.65 7.82
CA PHE A 60 -5.64 -13.42 7.27
C PHE A 60 -5.23 -11.95 7.39
N ARG A 61 -6.14 -11.03 7.08
CA ARG A 61 -5.90 -9.58 7.27
C ARG A 61 -5.66 -9.23 8.73
N LYS A 62 -6.42 -9.83 9.65
CA LYS A 62 -6.23 -9.66 11.09
C LYS A 62 -4.85 -10.16 11.53
N LYS A 63 -4.44 -11.35 11.07
CA LYS A 63 -3.10 -11.91 11.35
C LYS A 63 -1.97 -11.00 10.85
N LEU A 64 -2.09 -10.46 9.63
CA LEU A 64 -1.11 -9.49 9.09
C LEU A 64 -1.05 -8.24 9.97
N ARG A 65 -2.20 -7.72 10.38
CA ARG A 65 -2.30 -6.54 11.24
C ARG A 65 -1.66 -6.77 12.59
N ASP A 66 -2.03 -7.85 13.28
CA ASP A 66 -1.56 -8.16 14.63
C ASP A 66 -0.04 -8.44 14.65
N LYS A 67 0.49 -9.07 13.59
CA LYS A 67 1.95 -9.26 13.41
C LYS A 67 2.68 -7.93 13.30
N ASN A 68 2.20 -7.02 12.45
CA ASN A 68 2.88 -5.76 12.15
C ASN A 68 2.63 -4.64 13.17
N LEU A 69 1.69 -4.83 14.10
CA LEU A 69 1.48 -3.92 15.22
C LEU A 69 2.46 -4.14 16.38
N ARG A 70 3.08 -5.33 16.47
CA ARG A 70 4.08 -5.60 17.52
C ARG A 70 5.31 -4.72 17.29
N GLY A 71 5.59 -3.83 18.24
CA GLY A 71 6.70 -2.88 18.15
C GLY A 71 6.43 -1.67 17.25
N TRP A 72 5.18 -1.44 16.83
CA TRP A 72 4.82 -0.24 16.08
C TRP A 72 4.55 0.93 17.02
N VAL A 73 5.31 2.01 16.89
CA VAL A 73 5.23 3.19 17.77
C VAL A 73 4.25 4.27 17.29
N TYR A 74 3.90 4.26 15.99
CA TYR A 74 3.00 5.26 15.41
C TYR A 74 1.52 4.82 15.44
N SER A 75 0.65 5.65 14.86
CA SER A 75 -0.78 5.32 14.74
C SER A 75 -1.01 3.97 14.03
N LYS A 76 -1.87 3.13 14.62
CA LYS A 76 -2.31 1.84 14.04
C LYS A 76 -2.90 1.98 12.62
N HIS A 77 -3.38 3.17 12.27
CA HIS A 77 -3.95 3.46 10.97
C HIS A 77 -2.92 3.44 9.82
N TYR A 78 -1.63 3.60 10.12
CA TYR A 78 -0.57 3.42 9.13
C TYR A 78 -0.44 1.95 8.73
N VAL A 79 -0.52 1.02 9.69
CA VAL A 79 -0.52 -0.43 9.41
C VAL A 79 -1.73 -0.81 8.56
N ASP A 80 -2.94 -0.33 8.91
CA ASP A 80 -4.15 -0.58 8.11
C ASP A 80 -4.01 -0.04 6.68
N SER A 81 -3.39 1.13 6.53
CA SER A 81 -3.14 1.76 5.23
C SER A 81 -2.10 1.00 4.41
N ALA A 82 -1.05 0.48 5.06
CA ALA A 82 -0.05 -0.38 4.43
C ALA A 82 -0.67 -1.69 3.92
N ILE A 83 -1.56 -2.33 4.70
CA ILE A 83 -2.30 -3.52 4.25
C ILE A 83 -3.11 -3.20 2.99
N LYS A 84 -3.87 -2.09 3.01
CA LYS A 84 -4.65 -1.65 1.84
C LYS A 84 -3.75 -1.38 0.63
N GLN A 85 -2.60 -0.76 0.84
CA GLN A 85 -1.64 -0.44 -0.21
C GLN A 85 -1.02 -1.70 -0.83
N ALA A 86 -0.60 -2.68 -0.02
CA ALA A 86 -0.06 -3.95 -0.48
C ALA A 86 -1.07 -4.71 -1.36
N TYR A 87 -2.32 -4.81 -0.92
CA TYR A 87 -3.38 -5.45 -1.74
C TYR A 87 -3.64 -4.72 -3.05
N SER A 88 -3.62 -3.38 -3.05
CA SER A 88 -3.76 -2.58 -4.27
C SER A 88 -2.64 -2.86 -5.27
N MET A 89 -1.40 -2.97 -4.78
CA MET A 89 -0.25 -3.34 -5.60
C MET A 89 -0.36 -4.76 -6.16
N LEU A 90 -0.74 -5.73 -5.32
CA LEU A 90 -0.91 -7.12 -5.73
C LEU A 90 -2.04 -7.29 -6.75
N GLU A 91 -3.15 -6.56 -6.61
CA GLU A 91 -4.22 -6.56 -7.61
C GLU A 91 -3.77 -5.94 -8.93
N SER A 92 -3.03 -4.84 -8.86
CA SER A 92 -2.49 -4.19 -10.06
C SER A 92 -1.50 -5.12 -10.78
N TRP A 93 -0.62 -5.79 -10.02
CA TRP A 93 0.26 -6.82 -10.55
C TRP A 93 -0.53 -7.99 -11.15
N ARG A 94 -1.53 -8.53 -10.45
CA ARG A 94 -2.38 -9.63 -10.91
C ARG A 94 -3.06 -9.29 -12.24
N LYS A 95 -3.62 -8.10 -12.36
CA LYS A 95 -4.21 -7.61 -13.63
C LYS A 95 -3.17 -7.60 -14.76
N ARG A 96 -1.99 -7.04 -14.53
CA ARG A 96 -0.92 -7.02 -15.54
C ARG A 96 -0.42 -8.42 -15.89
N TYR A 97 -0.26 -9.28 -14.90
CA TYR A 97 0.12 -10.67 -15.06
C TYR A 97 -0.89 -11.40 -15.94
N LEU A 98 -2.20 -11.27 -15.66
CA LEU A 98 -3.28 -11.85 -16.48
C LEU A 98 -3.33 -11.28 -17.91
N HIS A 99 -2.88 -10.04 -18.11
CA HIS A 99 -2.76 -9.44 -19.45
C HIS A 99 -1.42 -9.78 -20.14
N GLY A 100 -0.54 -10.57 -19.52
CA GLY A 100 0.75 -10.96 -20.10
C GLY A 100 1.82 -9.86 -20.09
N ARG A 101 1.57 -8.73 -19.39
CA ARG A 101 2.47 -7.57 -19.35
C ARG A 101 3.54 -7.65 -18.25
N THR A 102 3.49 -8.67 -17.39
CA THR A 102 4.40 -8.84 -16.26
C THR A 102 4.59 -10.33 -15.99
N GLY A 103 5.80 -10.72 -15.59
CA GLY A 103 6.13 -12.09 -15.24
C GLY A 103 5.59 -12.52 -13.86
N ILE A 104 5.99 -13.71 -13.44
CA ILE A 104 5.61 -14.31 -12.15
C ILE A 104 6.26 -13.60 -10.97
N ASN A 105 7.29 -12.77 -11.19
CA ASN A 105 8.02 -12.13 -10.10
C ASN A 105 7.16 -11.17 -9.29
N ARG A 106 7.48 -11.07 -7.99
CA ARG A 106 6.83 -10.18 -7.03
C ARG A 106 7.01 -8.71 -7.45
N PRO A 107 6.00 -7.84 -7.27
CA PRO A 107 6.20 -6.40 -7.43
C PRO A 107 7.17 -5.84 -6.40
N GLU A 108 8.05 -4.93 -6.83
CA GLU A 108 9.05 -4.28 -5.96
C GLU A 108 8.68 -2.84 -5.62
N LEU A 109 8.98 -2.43 -4.38
CA LEU A 109 8.82 -1.05 -3.91
C LEU A 109 10.10 -0.24 -4.19
N LYS A 110 10.14 0.45 -5.34
CA LYS A 110 11.32 1.24 -5.75
C LYS A 110 11.44 2.60 -5.06
N ARG A 111 10.32 3.22 -4.67
CA ARG A 111 10.28 4.56 -4.09
C ARG A 111 9.86 4.49 -2.63
N LYS A 112 10.51 5.26 -1.78
CA LYS A 112 10.09 5.46 -0.38
C LYS A 112 8.91 6.44 -0.36
N PHE A 113 7.83 6.05 0.31
CA PHE A 113 6.66 6.90 0.50
C PHE A 113 5.84 6.43 1.69
N VAL A 114 5.02 7.32 2.24
CA VAL A 114 4.01 7.00 3.25
C VAL A 114 2.66 7.41 2.71
N ARG A 115 1.65 6.55 2.88
CA ARG A 115 0.26 6.94 2.64
C ARG A 115 -0.36 7.40 3.95
N VAL A 116 -0.65 8.68 4.05
CA VAL A 116 -1.39 9.25 5.19
C VAL A 116 -2.88 9.24 4.86
N LYS A 117 -3.71 8.76 5.79
CA LYS A 117 -5.17 8.88 5.66
C LYS A 117 -5.60 10.33 5.88
N GLU A 118 -6.63 10.76 5.16
CA GLU A 118 -7.25 12.09 5.33
C GLU A 118 -7.63 12.37 6.78
N THR A 119 -8.10 11.37 7.50
CA THR A 119 -8.48 11.49 8.91
C THR A 119 -7.31 11.71 9.87
N LEU A 120 -6.06 11.58 9.41
CA LEU A 120 -4.86 11.70 10.25
C LEU A 120 -4.16 13.05 10.12
N TYR A 121 -4.53 13.88 9.14
CA TYR A 121 -3.94 15.20 8.99
C TYR A 121 -5.03 16.27 9.03
N SER A 122 -4.75 17.35 9.76
CA SER A 122 -5.55 18.56 9.73
C SER A 122 -4.66 19.70 9.30
N TYR A 123 -5.09 20.49 8.31
CA TYR A 123 -4.39 21.70 7.93
C TYR A 123 -5.00 22.88 8.70
N ARG A 124 -4.28 23.38 9.70
CA ARG A 124 -4.63 24.65 10.38
C ARG A 124 -3.85 25.76 9.70
N ARG A 125 -4.51 26.57 8.87
CA ARG A 125 -3.93 27.84 8.40
C ARG A 125 -3.73 28.74 9.63
N CYS A 126 -2.48 28.98 10.02
CA CYS A 126 -2.17 30.25 10.66
C CYS A 126 -2.34 31.31 9.56
N ALA A 127 -3.34 32.18 9.72
CA ALA A 127 -3.48 33.34 8.87
C ALA A 127 -2.30 34.28 9.14
N THR A 128 -1.30 34.32 8.27
CA THR A 128 -0.46 35.51 8.14
C THR A 128 -1.09 36.38 7.08
N LYS A 129 -1.92 37.32 7.54
CA LYS A 129 -2.11 38.59 6.85
C LYS A 129 -0.79 39.35 7.00
N THR A 130 -0.10 39.59 5.90
CA THR A 130 0.61 40.85 5.63
C THR A 130 0.76 41.01 4.14
#